data_AF-A0A2E1DZQ3-F1
#
_entry.id   AF-A0A2E1DZQ3-F1
#
_cell.length_a   1.000
_cell.length_b   1.000
_cell.length_c   1.000
_cell.angle_alpha   90.00
_cell.angle_beta   90.00
_cell.angle_gamma   90.00
#
_symmetry.space_group_name_H-M   'P 1'
#
loop_
_entity.id
_entity.type
_entity.pdbx_description
1 polymer ?
#
loop_
_entity_poly.entity_id
_entity_poly.type
_entity_poly.pdbx_seq_one_letter_code
_entity_poly.pdbx_strand_id
1 'polypeptide(L)'
;MRQLFRLISLLEGISYLLLLFIAVPIKYYGNDEFYVKLLGMPHGLLFMSYVVFAIIFRKKFNWSSKSFLIILSASVIPFGTFYIDKKYLRNNNL
;
A
#
# COMPACT_ATOMS: atom_id res chain seq x y z
N MET A 1 7.39 -0.56 15.21
CA MET A 1 6.02 -0.94 14.78
C MET A 1 5.34 0.11 13.89
N ARG A 2 5.03 1.33 14.38
CA ARG A 2 4.35 2.38 13.57
C ARG A 2 5.15 2.84 12.34
N GLN A 3 6.45 3.05 12.50
CA GLN A 3 7.33 3.51 11.41
C GLN A 3 7.50 2.47 10.29
N LEU A 4 7.56 1.18 10.64
CA LEU A 4 7.63 0.07 9.68
C LEU A 4 6.36 -0.04 8.84
N PHE A 5 5.18 0.05 9.47
CA PHE A 5 3.91 0.04 8.74
C PHE A 5 3.80 1.23 7.78
N ARG A 6 4.23 2.42 8.21
CA ARG A 6 4.31 3.59 7.35
C ARG A 6 5.25 3.37 6.16
N LEU A 7 6.44 2.82 6.40
CA LEU A 7 7.41 2.54 5.35
C LEU A 7 6.87 1.51 4.35
N ILE A 8 6.27 0.41 4.83
CA ILE A 8 5.66 -0.64 3.99
C ILE A 8 4.51 -0.07 3.17
N SER A 9 3.62 0.73 3.80
CA SER A 9 2.52 1.38 3.10
C SER A 9 2.98 2.37 2.03
N LEU A 10 4.08 3.07 2.27
CA LEU A 10 4.66 4.03 1.32
C LEU A 10 5.35 3.28 0.17
N LEU A 11 6.14 2.24 0.49
CA LEU A 11 6.77 1.36 -0.49
C LEU A 11 5.75 0.63 -1.37
N GLU A 12 4.65 0.15 -0.79
CA GLU A 12 3.56 -0.50 -1.52
C GLU A 12 2.90 0.47 -2.51
N GLY A 13 2.56 1.69 -2.05
CA GLY A 13 2.00 2.73 -2.91
C GLY A 13 2.95 3.16 -4.03
N ILE A 14 4.25 3.34 -3.74
CA ILE A 14 5.28 3.63 -4.75
C ILE A 14 5.39 2.47 -5.74
N SER A 15 5.42 1.23 -5.26
CA SER A 15 5.53 0.03 -6.09
C SER A 15 4.32 -0.12 -7.01
N TYR A 16 3.12 0.22 -6.53
CA TYR A 16 1.90 0.28 -7.34
C TYR A 16 1.97 1.37 -8.41
N LEU A 17 2.45 2.57 -8.04
CA LEU A 17 2.63 3.68 -8.98
C LEU A 17 3.64 3.32 -10.07
N LEU A 18 4.76 2.69 -9.72
CA LEU A 18 5.75 2.20 -10.68
C LEU A 18 5.15 1.14 -11.62
N LEU A 19 4.34 0.21 -11.10
CA LEU A 19 3.62 -0.75 -11.94
C LEU A 19 2.70 -0.05 -12.95
N LEU A 20 1.89 0.91 -12.51
CA LEU A 20 0.92 1.62 -13.35
C LEU A 20 1.58 2.58 -14.37
N PHE A 21 2.58 3.35 -13.94
CA PHE A 21 3.18 4.40 -14.77
C PHE A 21 4.41 3.96 -15.55
N ILE A 22 5.05 2.84 -15.17
CA ILE A 22 6.22 2.31 -15.88
C ILE A 22 5.88 0.97 -16.51
N ALA A 23 5.47 -0.02 -15.71
CA ALA A 23 5.33 -1.39 -16.20
C ALA A 23 4.19 -1.54 -17.21
N VAL A 24 3.04 -0.89 -16.98
CA VAL A 24 1.89 -0.92 -17.92
C VAL A 24 2.23 -0.23 -19.25
N PRO A 25 2.73 1.02 -19.31
CA PRO A 25 3.10 1.61 -20.59
C PRO A 25 4.20 0.83 -21.30
N ILE A 26 5.24 0.35 -20.60
CA ILE A 26 6.27 -0.49 -21.24
C ILE A 26 5.66 -1.78 -21.81
N LYS A 27 4.74 -2.43 -21.10
CA LYS A 27 4.01 -3.60 -21.61
C LYS A 27 3.25 -3.27 -22.90
N TYR A 28 2.55 -2.15 -22.94
CA TYR A 28 1.75 -1.76 -24.12
C TYR A 28 2.61 -1.29 -25.30
N TYR A 29 3.69 -0.55 -25.06
CA TYR A 29 4.57 -0.02 -26.11
C TYR A 29 5.62 -1.03 -26.57
N GLY A 30 6.16 -1.85 -25.67
CA GLY A 30 7.24 -2.80 -25.92
C GLY A 30 6.80 -4.25 -26.09
N ASN A 31 5.52 -4.59 -25.88
CA ASN A 31 5.00 -5.96 -25.81
C ASN A 31 5.79 -6.89 -24.86
N ASP A 32 6.58 -6.32 -23.96
CA ASP A 32 7.41 -7.06 -23.01
C ASP A 32 6.83 -6.95 -21.61
N GLU A 33 6.49 -8.10 -21.04
CA GLU A 33 5.90 -8.27 -19.72
C GLU A 33 6.96 -8.43 -18.61
N PHE A 34 8.26 -8.38 -18.94
CA PHE A 34 9.36 -8.52 -18.01
C PHE A 34 9.26 -7.55 -16.81
N TYR A 35 9.03 -6.27 -17.07
CA TYR A 35 8.91 -5.25 -16.00
C TYR A 35 7.68 -5.43 -15.12
N VAL A 36 6.58 -5.94 -15.69
CA VAL A 36 5.36 -6.24 -14.93
C VAL A 36 5.60 -7.43 -14.00
N LYS A 37 6.30 -8.46 -14.46
CA LYS A 37 6.68 -9.61 -13.61
C LYS A 37 7.69 -9.22 -12.54
N LEU A 38 8.71 -8.42 -12.91
CA LEU A 38 9.77 -7.98 -12.01
C LEU A 38 9.24 -7.08 -10.89
N LEU A 39 8.34 -6.15 -11.19
CA LEU A 39 7.72 -5.26 -10.19
C LEU A 39 6.49 -5.88 -9.52
N GLY A 40 5.81 -6.81 -10.20
CA GLY A 40 4.61 -7.50 -9.70
C GLY A 40 4.86 -8.38 -8.48
N MET A 41 5.93 -9.19 -8.50
CA MET A 41 6.31 -10.03 -7.36
C MET A 41 6.58 -9.23 -6.06
N PRO A 42 7.47 -8.23 -6.06
CA PRO A 42 7.73 -7.42 -4.87
C PRO A 42 6.50 -6.60 -4.46
N HIS A 43 5.72 -6.10 -5.42
CA HIS A 43 4.47 -5.40 -5.10
C HIS A 43 3.48 -6.31 -4.36
N GLY A 44 3.25 -7.53 -4.84
CA GLY A 44 2.37 -8.49 -4.17
C GLY A 44 2.83 -8.85 -2.76
N LEU A 45 4.15 -8.97 -2.56
CA LEU A 45 4.75 -9.20 -1.23
C LEU A 45 4.52 -8.01 -0.28
N LEU A 46 4.68 -6.78 -0.79
CA LEU A 46 4.41 -5.55 -0.04
C LEU A 46 2.92 -5.41 0.30
N PHE A 47 2.03 -5.72 -0.64
CA PHE A 47 0.57 -5.73 -0.44
C PHE A 47 0.16 -6.73 0.65
N MET A 48 0.65 -7.97 0.58
CA MET A 48 0.37 -8.97 1.61
C MET A 48 0.88 -8.54 2.98
N SER A 49 2.09 -7.98 3.04
CA SER A 49 2.66 -7.43 4.27
C SER A 49 1.76 -6.32 4.82
N TYR A 50 1.33 -5.39 3.97
CA TYR A 50 0.43 -4.31 4.33
C TYR A 50 -0.89 -4.83 4.93
N VAL A 51 -1.54 -5.81 4.31
CA VAL A 51 -2.78 -6.42 4.80
C VAL A 51 -2.59 -7.04 6.20
N VAL A 52 -1.51 -7.80 6.40
CA VAL A 52 -1.20 -8.41 7.70
C VAL A 52 -1.03 -7.33 8.77
N PHE A 53 -0.25 -6.28 8.48
CA PHE A 53 -0.08 -5.18 9.42
C PHE A 53 -1.39 -4.41 9.67
N ALA A 54 -2.23 -4.21 8.66
CA ALA A 54 -3.53 -3.56 8.81
C ALA A 54 -4.45 -4.34 9.77
N ILE A 55 -4.43 -5.68 9.71
CA ILE A 55 -5.19 -6.55 10.65
C ILE A 55 -4.63 -6.44 12.08
N ILE A 56 -3.32 -6.43 12.24
CA ILE A 56 -2.67 -6.26 13.56
C ILE A 56 -3.01 -4.89 14.15
N PHE A 57 -2.92 -3.84 13.35
CA PHE A 57 -3.22 -2.48 13.77
C PHE A 57 -4.71 -2.26 14.05
N ARG A 58 -5.60 -2.95 13.34
CA ARG A 58 -7.04 -2.94 13.62
C ARG A 58 -7.33 -3.31 15.08
N LYS A 59 -6.71 -4.38 15.59
CA LYS A 59 -6.83 -4.78 17.00
C LYS A 59 -6.18 -3.77 17.94
N LYS A 60 -5.04 -3.19 17.56
CA LYS A 60 -4.29 -2.25 18.41
C LYS A 60 -4.95 -0.86 18.55
N PHE A 61 -5.61 -0.37 17.50
CA PHE A 61 -6.24 0.95 17.47
C PHE A 61 -7.78 0.90 17.58
N ASN A 62 -8.35 -0.29 17.82
CA ASN A 62 -9.79 -0.51 17.94
C ASN A 62 -10.59 0.10 16.78
N TRP A 63 -10.05 -0.02 15.55
CA TRP A 63 -10.67 0.60 14.37
C TRP A 63 -12.03 -0.02 14.08
N SER A 64 -13.04 0.83 13.86
CA SER A 64 -14.34 0.40 13.38
C SER A 64 -14.22 -0.29 12.01
N SER A 65 -15.15 -1.20 11.70
CA SER A 65 -15.14 -1.94 10.43
C SER A 65 -15.11 -1.02 9.21
N LYS A 66 -15.69 0.20 9.31
CA LYS A 66 -15.63 1.23 8.27
C LYS A 66 -14.20 1.76 8.05
N SER A 67 -13.49 2.10 9.13
CA SER A 67 -12.09 2.55 9.05
C SER A 67 -11.18 1.47 8.49
N PHE A 68 -11.40 0.21 8.89
CA PHE A 68 -10.63 -0.92 8.37
C PHE A 68 -10.83 -1.13 6.85
N LEU A 69 -12.08 -1.01 6.38
CA LEU A 69 -12.42 -1.09 4.96
C LEU A 69 -11.80 0.05 4.16
N ILE A 70 -11.86 1.29 4.69
CA ILE A 70 -11.20 2.44 4.08
C ILE A 70 -9.70 2.21 3.96
N ILE A 71 -9.07 1.60 4.97
CA ILE A 71 -7.63 1.35 5.01
C ILE A 71 -7.21 0.28 4.00
N LEU A 72 -7.98 -0.80 3.88
CA LEU A 72 -7.77 -1.80 2.83
C LEU A 72 -7.94 -1.19 1.42
N SER A 73 -9.03 -0.46 1.19
CA SER A 73 -9.26 0.21 -0.09
C SER A 73 -8.19 1.26 -0.42
N ALA A 74 -7.62 1.87 0.61
CA ALA A 74 -6.56 2.86 0.47
C ALA A 74 -5.19 2.27 0.09
N SER A 75 -4.96 0.96 0.23
CA SER A 75 -3.79 0.30 -0.38
C SER A 75 -3.98 0.11 -1.89
N VAL A 76 -5.21 -0.16 -2.34
CA VAL A 76 -5.52 -0.30 -3.78
C VAL A 76 -5.50 1.04 -4.51
N ILE A 77 -5.72 2.14 -3.77
CA ILE A 77 -5.69 3.49 -4.33
C ILE A 77 -4.28 4.07 -4.10
N PRO A 78 -3.55 4.47 -5.16
CA PRO A 78 -2.16 4.95 -5.04
C PRO A 78 -1.98 6.13 -4.07
N PHE A 79 -3.04 6.88 -3.81
CA PHE A 79 -3.09 8.01 -2.88
C PHE A 79 -3.72 7.70 -1.51
N GLY A 80 -4.30 6.52 -1.34
CA GLY A 80 -4.99 6.16 -0.10
C GLY A 80 -4.02 5.93 1.06
N THR A 81 -2.87 5.33 0.79
CA THR A 81 -1.79 5.12 1.76
C THR A 81 -1.32 6.43 2.40
N PHE A 82 -1.26 7.51 1.62
CA PHE A 82 -0.95 8.87 2.07
C PHE A 82 -2.03 9.45 2.99
N TYR A 83 -3.30 9.14 2.72
CA TYR A 83 -4.43 9.56 3.56
C TYR A 83 -4.41 8.87 4.93
N ILE A 84 -4.05 7.59 4.97
CA ILE A 84 -3.93 6.85 6.24
C ILE A 84 -2.79 7.38 7.07
N ASP A 85 -1.64 7.66 6.44
CA ASP A 85 -0.50 8.26 7.13
C ASP A 85 -0.90 9.59 7.79
N LYS A 86 -1.55 10.47 7.02
CA LYS A 86 -1.94 11.79 7.49
C LYS A 86 -3.05 11.74 8.55
N LYS A 87 -4.02 10.83 8.43
CA LYS A 87 -5.23 10.82 9.30
C LYS A 87 -5.10 9.94 10.53
N TYR A 88 -4.41 8.80 10.44
CA TYR A 88 -4.35 7.80 11.52
C TYR A 88 -2.98 7.70 12.20
N LEU A 89 -1.88 8.01 11.49
CA LEU A 89 -0.53 7.93 12.06
C LEU A 89 -0.04 9.26 12.65
N ARG A 90 -0.45 10.41 12.10
CA ARG A 90 0.03 11.73 12.53
C ARG A 90 -0.68 12.34 13.73
N ASN A 91 -1.88 11.88 14.09
CA ASN A 91 -2.73 12.51 15.12
C ASN A 91 -2.82 11.69 16.42
N ASN A 92 -1.69 11.29 16.98
CA ASN A 92 -1.63 10.87 18.39
C ASN A 92 -0.63 11.79 19.12
N ASN A 93 -1.14 12.92 19.60
CA ASN A 93 -0.61 13.56 20.80
C ASN A 93 -0.96 12.66 22.01
N LEU A 94 -0.21 11.57 22.16
CA LEU A 94 -0.08 10.80 23.40
C LEU A 94 1.40 10.61 23.69
#